data_AF-A0AAV5X4Q6-F1
#
_entry.id   AF-A0AAV5X4Q6-F1
#
_cell.length_a   1.000
_cell.length_b   1.000
_cell.length_c   1.000
_cell.angle_alpha   90.00
_cell.angle_beta   90.00
_cell.angle_gamma   90.00
#
_symmetry.space_group_name_H-M   'P 1'
#
loop_
_entity.id
_entity.type
_entity.pdbx_description
1 polymer ?
#
loop_
_entity_poly.entity_id
_entity_poly.type
_entity_poly.pdbx_seq_one_letter_code
_entity_poly.pdbx_strand_id
1 'polypeptide(L)'
;MNALPRPSPARAARILREVFGGIAAPIAFRLWDGQEVRLGADRPACTAVIKSPETFVRLMRDPRPYTFAEAYVESAIDLEGDLFTAMDAANHVEEIRLSPMQRLRILLSLWRA
;
A
#
# COMPACT_ATOMS: atom_id res chain seq x y z
N MET A 1 23.33 -12.88 -5.26
CA MET A 1 22.49 -12.93 -4.04
C MET A 1 22.69 -11.63 -3.29
N ASN A 2 21.91 -10.59 -3.59
CA ASN A 2 22.01 -9.31 -2.86
C ASN A 2 21.16 -9.44 -1.60
N ALA A 3 21.79 -9.40 -0.42
CA ALA A 3 21.07 -9.26 0.84
C ALA A 3 20.25 -7.97 0.77
N LEU A 4 18.92 -8.09 0.76
CA LEU A 4 18.06 -6.91 0.82
C LEU A 4 18.36 -6.17 2.14
N PRO A 5 18.48 -4.83 2.12
CA PRO A 5 18.68 -4.07 3.34
C PRO A 5 17.53 -4.36 4.30
N ARG A 6 17.80 -4.67 5.57
CA ARG A 6 16.75 -4.89 6.58
C ARG A 6 16.53 -3.59 7.36
N PRO A 7 15.54 -2.76 6.99
CA PRO A 7 15.28 -1.54 7.74
C PRO A 7 14.83 -1.86 9.16
N SER A 8 15.10 -0.98 10.11
CA SER A 8 14.43 -1.04 11.41
C SER A 8 12.95 -0.67 11.27
N PRO A 9 12.06 -1.18 12.13
CA PRO A 9 10.63 -0.82 12.10
C PRO A 9 10.38 0.68 12.19
N ALA A 10 11.11 1.39 13.05
CA ALA A 10 11.05 2.84 13.15
C ALA A 10 11.36 3.55 11.82
N ARG A 11 12.34 3.04 11.06
CA ARG A 11 12.70 3.59 9.75
C ARG A 11 11.65 3.26 8.70
N ALA A 12 11.12 2.04 8.69
CA ALA A 12 10.03 1.64 7.81
C ALA A 12 8.77 2.47 8.04
N ALA A 13 8.41 2.75 9.29
CA ALA A 13 7.28 3.59 9.64
C ALA A 13 7.40 5.03 9.15
N ARG A 14 8.61 5.60 9.21
CA ARG A 14 8.87 6.93 8.66
C ARG A 14 8.71 6.94 7.14
N ILE A 15 9.24 5.93 6.45
CA ILE A 15 9.09 5.79 4.99
C ILE A 15 7.61 5.66 4.61
N LEU A 16 6.82 4.86 5.35
CA LEU A 16 5.38 4.72 5.10
C LEU A 16 4.65 6.07 5.21
N ARG A 17 4.98 6.87 6.23
CA ARG A 17 4.41 8.22 6.38
C ARG A 17 4.84 9.18 5.28
N GLU A 18 6.08 9.09 4.80
CA GLU A 18 6.57 9.91 3.69
C GLU A 18 5.92 9.52 2.35
N VAL A 19 5.78 8.22 2.07
CA VAL A 19 5.23 7.71 0.80
C VAL A 19 3.71 7.85 0.74
N PHE A 20 3.02 7.56 1.83
CA PHE A 20 1.56 7.46 1.87
C PHE A 20 0.89 8.58 2.69
N GLY A 21 1.65 9.52 3.26
CA GLY A 21 1.10 10.60 4.10
C GLY A 21 0.17 11.57 3.36
N GLY A 22 0.21 11.60 2.02
CA GLY A 22 -0.71 12.38 1.19
C GLY A 22 -2.03 11.67 0.87
N ILE A 23 -2.19 10.42 1.30
CA ILE A 23 -3.40 9.64 1.03
C ILE A 23 -4.46 9.96 2.10
N ALA A 24 -5.62 10.44 1.65
CA ALA A 24 -6.76 10.72 2.51
C ALA A 24 -7.52 9.45 2.95
N ALA A 25 -7.19 8.28 2.38
CA ALA A 25 -7.80 7.02 2.77
C ALA A 25 -7.30 6.56 4.16
N PRO A 26 -8.21 6.19 5.07
CA PRO A 26 -7.84 5.72 6.41
C PRO A 26 -7.32 4.28 6.32
N ILE A 27 -6.00 4.13 6.26
CA ILE A 27 -5.30 2.85 6.18
C ILE A 27 -4.23 2.76 7.26
N ALA A 28 -4.09 1.60 7.87
CA ALA A 28 -3.00 1.29 8.78
C ALA A 28 -2.03 0.29 8.16
N PHE A 29 -0.78 0.34 8.58
CA PHE A 29 0.25 -0.65 8.25
C PHE A 29 0.81 -1.22 9.55
N ARG A 30 0.74 -2.53 9.74
CA ARG A 30 1.33 -3.23 10.88
C ARG A 30 2.65 -3.85 10.44
N LEU A 31 3.74 -3.43 11.05
CA LEU A 31 5.08 -3.92 10.75
C LEU A 31 5.34 -5.27 11.46
N TRP A 32 6.44 -5.92 11.08
CA TRP A 32 6.82 -7.26 11.56
C TRP A 32 7.17 -7.31 13.06
N ASP A 33 7.42 -6.16 13.69
CA ASP A 33 7.59 -6.04 15.15
C ASP A 33 6.27 -5.76 15.89
N GLY A 34 5.15 -5.68 15.15
CA GLY A 34 3.84 -5.31 15.66
C GLY A 34 3.59 -3.80 15.71
N GLN A 35 4.56 -2.95 15.32
CA GLN A 35 4.34 -1.50 15.29
C GLN A 35 3.31 -1.12 14.22
N GLU A 36 2.28 -0.40 14.62
CA GLU A 36 1.23 0.08 13.73
C GLU A 36 1.49 1.52 13.26
N VAL A 37 1.31 1.77 11.98
CA VAL A 37 1.48 3.06 11.32
C VAL A 37 0.16 3.43 10.67
N ARG A 38 -0.54 4.39 11.26
CA ARG A 38 -1.81 4.89 10.75
C ARG A 38 -1.59 6.04 9.78
N LEU A 39 -2.35 6.01 8.69
CA LEU A 39 -2.37 7.03 7.66
C LEU A 39 -3.82 7.50 7.49
N GLY A 40 -4.00 8.81 7.33
CA GLY A 40 -5.31 9.44 7.40
C GLY A 40 -5.69 9.87 8.83
N ALA A 41 -6.75 10.67 8.93
CA ALA A 41 -7.25 11.21 10.20
C ALA A 41 -8.28 10.29 10.88
N ASP A 42 -8.99 9.48 10.10
CA ASP A 42 -10.08 8.62 10.56
C ASP A 42 -9.60 7.23 11.02
N ARG A 43 -10.53 6.47 11.62
CA ARG A 43 -10.28 5.09 12.03
C ARG A 43 -9.89 4.25 10.80
N PRO A 44 -8.77 3.51 10.84
CA PRO A 44 -8.32 2.74 9.68
C PRO A 44 -9.37 1.71 9.27
N ALA A 45 -9.83 1.77 8.03
CA ALA A 45 -10.77 0.82 7.46
C ALA A 45 -10.09 -0.53 7.14
N CYS A 46 -8.79 -0.47 6.86
CA CYS A 46 -7.97 -1.62 6.52
C CYS A 46 -6.57 -1.47 7.15
N THR A 47 -5.99 -2.60 7.55
CA THR A 47 -4.65 -2.70 8.13
C THR A 47 -3.81 -3.70 7.34
N ALA A 48 -2.77 -3.22 6.66
CA ALA A 48 -1.83 -4.07 5.95
C ALA A 48 -0.71 -4.57 6.88
N VAL A 49 -0.71 -5.86 7.16
CA VAL A 49 0.27 -6.54 8.01
C VAL A 49 1.44 -7.02 7.16
N ILE A 50 2.61 -6.47 7.42
CA ILE A 50 3.85 -6.80 6.74
C ILE A 50 4.66 -7.74 7.63
N LYS A 51 4.73 -9.02 7.24
CA LYS A 51 5.33 -10.10 8.04
C LYS A 51 6.85 -10.05 8.13
N SER A 52 7.52 -9.38 7.19
CA SER A 52 8.99 -9.35 7.14
C SER A 52 9.57 -8.04 6.58
N PRO A 53 10.78 -7.65 7.01
CA PRO A 53 11.49 -6.50 6.44
C PRO A 53 11.81 -6.67 4.95
N GLU A 54 11.97 -7.91 4.49
CA GLU A 54 12.27 -8.23 3.09
C GLU A 54 11.04 -7.96 2.20
N THR A 55 9.85 -8.35 2.67
CA THR A 55 8.57 -8.01 2.03
C THR A 55 8.40 -6.49 1.94
N PHE A 56 8.70 -5.76 3.01
CA PHE A 56 8.62 -4.30 2.99
C PHE A 56 9.51 -3.68 1.92
N VAL A 57 10.75 -4.12 1.81
CA VAL A 57 11.69 -3.60 0.80
C VAL A 57 11.20 -3.91 -0.61
N ARG A 58 10.68 -5.13 -0.84
CA ARG A 58 10.08 -5.50 -2.13
C ARG A 58 8.89 -4.61 -2.49
N LEU A 59 7.99 -4.36 -1.53
CA LEU A 59 6.82 -3.49 -1.73
C LEU A 59 7.21 -2.03 -1.93
N MET A 60 8.21 -1.52 -1.19
CA MET A 60 8.65 -0.13 -1.33
C MET A 60 9.48 0.09 -2.60
N ARG A 61 10.11 -0.96 -3.14
CA ARG A 61 10.77 -0.90 -4.44
C ARG A 61 9.78 -0.67 -5.58
N ASP A 62 8.54 -1.13 -5.38
CA ASP A 62 7.47 -0.98 -6.35
C ASP A 62 6.10 -0.82 -5.65
N PRO A 63 5.78 0.39 -5.16
CA PRO A 63 4.59 0.65 -4.35
C PRO A 63 3.33 0.78 -5.20
N ARG A 64 3.12 -0.17 -6.13
CA ARG A 64 1.94 -0.25 -7.00
C ARG A 64 0.87 -1.13 -6.36
N PRO A 65 -0.44 -0.81 -6.52
CA PRO A 65 -1.53 -1.64 -6.01
C PRO A 65 -1.44 -3.11 -6.45
N TYR A 66 -0.94 -3.36 -7.66
CA TYR A 66 -0.72 -4.70 -8.17
C TYR A 66 0.30 -5.49 -7.34
N THR A 67 1.40 -4.86 -6.94
CA THR A 67 2.47 -5.49 -6.15
C THR A 67 2.00 -5.80 -4.73
N PHE A 68 1.14 -4.95 -4.17
CA PHE A 68 0.45 -5.25 -2.92
C PHE A 68 -0.56 -6.41 -3.08
N ALA A 69 -1.33 -6.45 -4.17
CA ALA A 69 -2.25 -7.55 -4.44
C ALA A 69 -1.52 -8.88 -4.65
N GLU A 70 -0.40 -8.88 -5.39
CA GLU A 70 0.46 -10.05 -5.56
C GLU A 70 1.04 -10.52 -4.23
N ALA A 71 1.57 -9.60 -3.41
CA ALA A 71 2.10 -9.93 -2.09
C ALA A 71 1.03 -10.48 -1.13
N TYR A 72 -0.23 -10.06 -1.28
CA TYR A 72 -1.35 -10.63 -0.53
C TYR A 72 -1.67 -12.06 -1.00
N VAL A 73 -1.74 -12.28 -2.32
CA VAL A 73 -1.97 -13.62 -2.89
C VAL A 73 -0.84 -14.59 -2.51
N GLU A 74 0.41 -14.10 -2.49
CA GLU A 74 1.58 -14.86 -2.03
C GLU A 74 1.65 -15.00 -0.49
N SER A 75 0.66 -14.49 0.25
CA SER A 75 0.62 -14.49 1.73
C SER A 75 1.82 -13.79 2.39
N ALA A 76 2.54 -12.96 1.63
CA ALA A 76 3.67 -12.16 2.12
C ALA A 76 3.21 -10.95 2.95
N ILE A 77 1.99 -10.47 2.69
CA ILE A 77 1.26 -9.53 3.54
C ILE A 77 -0.14 -10.07 3.86
N ASP A 78 -0.66 -9.73 5.03
CA ASP A 78 -2.08 -9.92 5.34
C ASP A 78 -2.80 -8.58 5.33
N LEU A 79 -4.08 -8.58 4.98
CA LEU A 79 -4.95 -7.41 5.10
C LEU A 79 -5.97 -7.72 6.18
N GLU A 80 -5.85 -7.05 7.32
CA GLU A 80 -6.75 -7.16 8.47
C GLU A 80 -7.73 -5.98 8.47
N GLY A 81 -9.02 -6.28 8.58
CA GLY A 81 -10.08 -5.28 8.50
C GLY A 81 -11.05 -5.58 7.39
N ASP A 82 -11.91 -4.62 7.11
CA ASP A 82 -13.06 -4.85 6.27
C ASP A 82 -12.70 -4.59 4.79
N LEU A 83 -12.09 -5.60 4.14
CA LEU A 83 -11.93 -5.65 2.69
C LEU A 83 -13.28 -5.44 1.96
N PHE A 84 -14.41 -5.75 2.62
CA PHE A 84 -15.75 -5.55 2.12
C PHE A 84 -16.21 -4.08 2.19
N THR A 85 -15.69 -3.24 3.09
CA THR A 85 -15.92 -1.77 3.06
C THR A 85 -15.15 -1.13 1.89
N ALA A 86 -13.98 -1.66 1.53
CA ALA A 86 -13.28 -1.30 0.30
C ALA A 86 -14.01 -1.80 -0.97
N MET A 87 -14.77 -2.90 -0.84
CA MET A 87 -15.61 -3.46 -1.91
C MET A 87 -16.95 -2.73 -2.03
N ASP A 88 -17.50 -2.17 -0.95
CA ASP A 88 -18.69 -1.31 -0.93
C ASP A 88 -18.41 0.05 -1.61
N ALA A 89 -17.21 0.60 -1.40
CA ALA A 89 -16.68 1.71 -2.17
C ALA A 89 -16.42 1.35 -3.65
N ALA A 90 -15.99 0.10 -3.94
CA ALA A 90 -15.81 -0.38 -5.33
C ALA A 90 -17.14 -0.56 -6.07
N ASN A 91 -18.23 -0.94 -5.39
CA ASN A 91 -19.57 -1.02 -5.97
C ASN A 91 -20.17 0.36 -6.31
N HIS A 92 -19.80 1.42 -5.58
CA HIS A 92 -20.14 2.81 -5.99
C HIS A 92 -19.28 3.35 -7.15
N VAL A 93 -18.19 2.66 -7.50
CA VAL A 93 -17.28 3.04 -8.61
C VAL A 93 -17.64 2.32 -9.92
N GLU A 94 -18.56 1.34 -9.90
CA GLU A 94 -19.03 0.64 -11.10
C GLU A 94 -19.65 1.56 -12.16
N GLU A 95 -20.02 2.80 -11.81
CA GLU A 95 -20.47 3.82 -12.77
C GLU A 95 -19.36 4.64 -13.43
N ILE A 96 -18.11 4.60 -12.94
CA ILE A 96 -17.03 5.48 -13.44
C ILE A 96 -16.13 4.71 -14.43
N ARG A 97 -16.56 4.68 -15.69
CA ARG A 97 -15.69 4.31 -16.82
C ARG A 97 -14.55 5.33 -16.97
N LEU A 98 -13.35 5.00 -16.50
CA LEU A 98 -12.16 5.81 -16.78
C LEU A 98 -11.53 5.41 -18.12
N SER A 99 -11.46 6.40 -19.03
CA SER A 99 -11.00 6.26 -20.41
C SER A 99 -9.47 6.02 -20.49
N PRO A 100 -8.99 5.18 -21.44
CA PRO A 100 -7.57 4.82 -21.57
C PRO A 100 -6.61 6.01 -21.72
N MET A 101 -7.12 7.17 -22.16
CA MET A 101 -6.35 8.40 -22.31
C MET A 101 -5.91 9.01 -20.96
N GLN A 102 -6.66 8.80 -19.88
CA GLN A 102 -6.29 9.25 -18.53
C GLN A 102 -5.21 8.34 -17.91
N ARG A 103 -5.28 7.03 -18.17
CA ARG A 103 -4.22 6.07 -17.81
C ARG A 103 -2.89 6.39 -18.50
N LEU A 104 -2.95 6.78 -19.79
CA LEU A 104 -1.75 7.16 -20.54
C LEU A 104 -1.13 8.46 -20.04
N ARG A 105 -1.95 9.43 -19.58
CA ARG A 105 -1.45 10.69 -19.01
C ARG A 105 -0.71 10.49 -17.68
N ILE A 106 -1.18 9.55 -16.86
CA ILE A 106 -0.50 9.16 -15.60
C ILE A 106 0.81 8.44 -15.90
N LEU A 107 0.83 7.56 -16.92
CA LEU A 107 2.06 6.93 -17.41
C LEU A 107 3.06 7.95 -17.98
N LEU A 108 2.60 8.98 -18.69
CA LEU A 108 3.46 10.04 -19.24
C LEU A 108 4.07 10.93 -18.15
N SER A 109 3.38 11.16 -17.03
CA SER A 109 3.98 11.89 -15.90
C SER A 109 5.04 11.08 -15.15
N LEU A 110 5.05 9.75 -15.30
CA LEU A 110 6.10 8.88 -14.77
C LEU A 110 7.30 8.77 -15.72
N TRP A 111 7.12 9.09 -17.00
CA TRP A 111 8.14 8.85 -18.03
C TRP A 111 9.01 10.07 -18.36
N ARG A 112 8.81 11.20 -17.67
CA ARG A 112 9.62 12.42 -17.87
C ARG A 112 10.42 12.80 -16.62
N ALA A 113 11.16 11.83 -16.09
CA ALA A 113 12.34 12.04 -15.23
C ALA A 113 13.24 10.80 -15.26
#